data_AF-A0A849QWH7-F1
#
_entry.id   AF-A0A849QWH7-F1
#
_cell.length_a   1.000
_cell.length_b   1.000
_cell.length_c   1.000
_cell.angle_alpha   90.00
_cell.angle_beta   90.00
_cell.angle_gamma   90.00
#
_symmetry.space_group_name_H-M   'P 1'
#
loop_
_entity.id
_entity.type
_entity.pdbx_description
1 polymer ?
#
loop_
_entity_poly.entity_id
_entity_poly.type
_entity_poly.pdbx_seq_one_letter_code
_entity_poly.pdbx_strand_id
1 'polypeptide(L)'
;MEQYDDETLKQLDSWFLEQKEKGFTIEQIKQSMIENGYDAKFSEQFVAKKTGVEPTTVDVSNNQINDDDNSSQTAKTTTTESKTNEWQTKTSETTTETLSEAQKQENFKNYSYFNKVKLIITKPKQFFDEMPQEGGYKEPLLFATINYFLIIMLTIGFGFLTYKEQITEFINAFETSMINTYAIISGLIIVGWILYIIFNIIISGTITQIFFKLFKGKGSRQATIRVISYLSAIGILATVPVIGSIIGLYAVYVALIGYSKIHEVSIAKAIGVLIVQIIVILIIFIIIMVIIAYIAYDWIQNSMNAFMNVPSYP
;
A
#
# COMPACT_ATOMS: atom_id res chain seq x y z
N MET A 1 29.98 -28.78 -1.82
CA MET A 1 29.70 -28.92 -3.27
C MET A 1 30.36 -30.15 -3.89
N GLU A 2 31.29 -30.85 -3.23
CA GLU A 2 31.99 -32.03 -3.77
C GLU A 2 31.15 -33.33 -3.90
N GLN A 3 29.88 -33.32 -3.48
CA GLN A 3 29.01 -34.51 -3.48
C GLN A 3 28.20 -34.70 -4.78
N TYR A 4 28.14 -33.70 -5.65
CA TYR A 4 27.35 -33.71 -6.89
C TYR A 4 28.26 -33.58 -8.10
N ASP A 5 27.99 -34.32 -9.17
CA ASP A 5 28.78 -34.27 -10.40
C ASP A 5 28.62 -32.92 -11.15
N ASP A 6 29.56 -32.61 -12.04
CA ASP A 6 29.57 -31.33 -12.77
C ASP A 6 28.36 -31.16 -13.71
N GLU A 7 27.70 -32.24 -14.10
CA GLU A 7 26.53 -32.22 -14.98
C GLU A 7 25.26 -31.83 -14.23
N THR A 8 25.02 -32.42 -13.06
CA THR A 8 23.93 -32.07 -12.15
C THR A 8 24.03 -30.63 -11.66
N LEU A 9 25.25 -30.13 -11.39
CA LEU A 9 25.45 -28.73 -11.03
C LEU A 9 25.09 -27.76 -12.17
N LYS A 10 25.35 -28.11 -13.44
CA LYS A 10 24.96 -27.29 -14.60
C LYS A 10 23.44 -27.29 -14.84
N GLN A 11 22.79 -28.43 -14.66
CA GLN A 11 21.33 -28.53 -14.74
C GLN A 11 20.67 -27.71 -13.62
N LEU A 12 21.20 -27.82 -12.41
CA LEU A 12 20.73 -27.09 -11.24
C LEU A 12 20.94 -25.58 -11.39
N ASP A 13 22.07 -25.15 -11.98
CA ASP A 13 22.32 -23.74 -12.32
C ASP A 13 21.30 -23.17 -13.29
N SER A 14 20.99 -23.94 -14.35
CA SER A 14 20.02 -23.54 -15.38
C SER A 14 18.62 -23.46 -14.78
N TRP A 15 18.24 -24.47 -13.99
CA TRP A 15 16.98 -24.50 -13.26
C TRP A 15 16.86 -23.34 -12.27
N PHE A 16 17.92 -23.02 -11.51
CA PHE A 16 17.92 -21.91 -10.56
C PHE A 16 17.67 -20.56 -11.24
N LEU A 17 18.29 -20.32 -12.40
CA LEU A 17 18.05 -19.12 -13.19
C LEU A 17 16.62 -19.06 -13.71
N GLU A 18 16.08 -20.17 -14.19
CA GLU A 18 14.69 -20.27 -14.64
C GLU A 18 13.69 -19.95 -13.52
N GLN A 19 13.91 -20.48 -12.31
CA GLN A 19 13.05 -20.17 -11.16
C GLN A 19 13.13 -18.69 -10.76
N LYS A 20 14.33 -18.09 -10.85
CA LYS A 20 14.51 -16.66 -10.59
C LYS A 20 13.82 -15.79 -11.64
N GLU A 21 13.85 -16.17 -12.91
CA GLU A 21 13.11 -15.50 -13.99
C GLU A 21 11.60 -15.63 -13.82
N LYS A 22 11.13 -16.78 -13.33
CA LYS A 22 9.73 -17.02 -12.94
C LYS A 22 9.31 -16.26 -11.67
N GLY A 23 10.25 -15.62 -10.98
CA GLY A 23 9.98 -14.76 -9.83
C GLY A 23 9.90 -15.49 -8.48
N PHE A 24 10.37 -16.74 -8.39
CA PHE A 24 10.42 -17.47 -7.13
C PHE A 24 11.40 -16.81 -6.15
N THR A 25 11.01 -16.76 -4.88
CA THR A 25 11.86 -16.26 -3.80
C THR A 25 12.98 -17.24 -3.46
N ILE A 26 14.04 -16.76 -2.83
CA ILE A 26 15.19 -17.58 -2.42
C ILE A 26 14.75 -18.76 -1.53
N GLU A 27 13.82 -18.54 -0.61
CA GLU A 27 13.31 -19.59 0.29
C GLU A 27 12.45 -20.62 -0.45
N GLN A 28 11.65 -20.20 -1.44
CA GLN A 28 10.90 -21.14 -2.28
C GLN A 28 11.84 -22.02 -3.11
N ILE A 29 12.91 -21.44 -3.66
CA ILE A 29 13.91 -22.19 -4.41
C ILE A 29 14.61 -23.20 -3.50
N LYS A 30 14.97 -22.83 -2.27
CA LYS A 30 15.54 -23.76 -1.28
C LYS A 30 14.58 -24.90 -0.98
N GLN A 31 13.30 -24.61 -0.73
CA GLN A 31 12.31 -25.65 -0.45
C GLN A 31 12.11 -26.59 -1.64
N SER A 32 12.03 -26.06 -2.86
CA SER A 32 11.96 -26.90 -4.06
C SER A 32 13.22 -27.74 -4.27
N MET A 33 14.41 -27.29 -3.86
CA MET A 33 15.60 -28.13 -3.89
C MET A 33 15.47 -29.29 -2.89
N ILE A 34 15.01 -29.03 -1.67
CA ILE A 34 14.81 -30.08 -0.65
C ILE A 34 13.76 -31.11 -1.12
N GLU A 35 12.65 -30.65 -1.71
CA GLU A 35 11.60 -31.51 -2.26
C GLU A 35 12.08 -32.38 -3.42
N ASN A 36 13.02 -31.87 -4.23
CA ASN A 36 13.65 -32.63 -5.32
C ASN A 36 14.81 -33.53 -4.85
N GLY A 37 14.95 -33.74 -3.54
CA GLY A 37 15.90 -34.69 -2.96
C GLY A 37 17.33 -34.13 -2.76
N TYR A 38 17.51 -32.81 -2.86
CA TYR A 38 18.80 -32.18 -2.52
C TYR A 38 18.92 -31.97 -1.02
N ASP A 39 20.13 -32.16 -0.47
CA ASP A 39 20.40 -31.96 0.95
C ASP A 39 20.16 -30.49 1.37
N ALA A 40 19.64 -30.28 2.58
CA ALA A 40 19.30 -28.96 3.09
C ALA A 40 20.53 -28.04 3.22
N LYS A 41 21.66 -28.59 3.69
CA LYS A 41 22.93 -27.86 3.84
C LYS A 41 23.53 -27.54 2.48
N PHE A 42 23.38 -28.44 1.50
CA PHE A 42 23.77 -28.18 0.12
C PHE A 42 22.95 -27.04 -0.50
N SER A 43 21.63 -27.07 -0.32
CA SER A 43 20.70 -26.07 -0.88
C SER A 43 21.01 -24.66 -0.35
N GLU A 44 21.32 -24.53 0.94
CA GLU A 44 21.76 -23.26 1.53
C GLU A 44 23.08 -22.76 0.93
N GLN A 45 24.11 -23.62 0.83
CA GLN A 45 25.41 -23.24 0.29
C GLN A 45 25.35 -22.86 -1.19
N PHE A 46 24.54 -23.58 -1.97
CA PHE A 46 24.36 -23.33 -3.39
C PHE A 46 23.71 -21.97 -3.64
N VAL A 47 22.60 -21.69 -2.96
CA VAL A 47 21.86 -20.43 -3.05
C VAL A 47 22.69 -19.25 -2.54
N ALA A 48 23.41 -19.42 -1.43
CA ALA A 48 24.30 -18.40 -0.88
C ALA A 48 25.38 -18.01 -1.89
N LYS A 49 26.02 -19.00 -2.54
CA LYS A 49 27.04 -18.76 -3.58
C LYS A 49 26.48 -18.02 -4.80
N LYS A 50 25.22 -18.25 -5.17
CA LYS A 50 24.60 -17.64 -6.36
C LYS A 50 23.98 -16.27 -6.12
N THR A 51 23.61 -15.97 -4.88
CA THR A 51 22.96 -14.71 -4.51
C THR A 51 23.89 -13.74 -3.78
N GLY A 52 25.07 -14.21 -3.34
CA GLY A 52 26.03 -13.41 -2.57
C GLY A 52 25.57 -13.13 -1.14
N VAL A 53 24.53 -13.82 -0.67
CA VAL A 53 23.95 -13.69 0.67
C VAL A 53 24.63 -14.72 1.57
N GLU A 54 25.24 -14.31 2.68
CA GLU A 54 25.85 -15.25 3.64
C GLU A 54 24.82 -16.25 4.18
N PRO A 55 25.20 -17.54 4.35
CA PRO A 55 24.29 -18.56 4.85
C PRO A 55 23.92 -18.29 6.31
N THR A 56 22.64 -18.05 6.57
CA THR A 56 22.08 -18.03 7.94
C THR A 56 22.17 -19.42 8.54
N THR A 57 23.00 -19.59 9.57
CA THR A 57 23.09 -20.81 10.37
C THR A 57 21.78 -21.04 11.11
N VAL A 58 20.99 -22.03 10.67
CA VAL A 58 19.90 -22.60 11.48
C VAL A 58 20.35 -23.96 11.97
N ASP A 59 20.50 -24.06 13.29
CA ASP A 59 20.86 -25.27 14.02
C ASP A 59 19.67 -26.25 14.00
N VAL A 60 19.81 -27.36 13.27
CA VAL A 60 18.81 -28.43 13.21
C VAL A 60 19.18 -29.47 14.27
N SER A 61 18.71 -29.24 15.50
CA SER A 61 18.56 -30.32 16.48
C SER A 61 17.15 -30.27 17.07
N ASN A 62 16.56 -31.46 17.20
CA ASN A 62 15.23 -31.79 17.74
C ASN A 62 14.01 -31.58 16.83
N ASN A 63 13.68 -32.64 16.08
CA ASN A 63 12.42 -33.34 16.36
C ASN A 63 12.49 -34.81 15.92
N GLN A 64 12.90 -35.70 16.84
CA GLN A 64 12.51 -37.11 16.77
C GLN A 64 11.08 -37.20 17.31
N ILE A 65 10.13 -37.66 16.48
CA ILE A 65 8.83 -38.14 16.95
C ILE A 65 8.87 -39.66 16.86
N ASN A 66 8.58 -40.26 18.01
CA ASN A 66 8.55 -41.69 18.29
C ASN A 66 7.52 -42.43 17.44
N ASP A 67 7.93 -43.58 16.90
CA ASP A 67 7.06 -44.73 16.72
C ASP A 67 6.90 -45.45 18.07
N ASP A 68 5.68 -45.89 18.41
CA ASP A 68 5.41 -47.26 18.87
C ASP A 68 3.92 -47.51 19.17
N ASP A 69 3.44 -48.60 18.56
CA ASP A 69 2.47 -49.62 19.00
C ASP A 69 0.92 -49.42 19.06
N ASN A 70 0.28 -50.04 18.04
CA ASN A 70 -0.55 -51.26 18.11
C ASN A 70 -1.96 -51.25 18.76
N SER A 71 -3.01 -51.37 17.92
CA SER A 71 -3.76 -52.65 17.72
C SER A 71 -5.26 -52.46 17.38
N SER A 72 -5.73 -53.39 16.53
CA SER A 72 -7.06 -54.04 16.55
C SER A 72 -8.21 -53.51 15.67
N GLN A 73 -8.52 -54.32 14.63
CA GLN A 73 -9.86 -54.76 14.15
C GLN A 73 -10.72 -53.71 13.38
N THR A 74 -11.42 -53.98 12.26
CA THR A 74 -11.97 -55.21 11.65
C THR A 74 -12.49 -54.95 10.21
N ALA A 75 -12.23 -55.92 9.31
CA ALA A 75 -13.13 -56.53 8.29
C ALA A 75 -13.86 -55.75 7.14
N LYS A 76 -13.57 -56.23 5.90
CA LYS A 76 -14.47 -56.51 4.72
C LYS A 76 -14.98 -55.29 3.90
N THR A 77 -14.98 -55.22 2.55
CA THR A 77 -15.24 -56.23 1.50
C THR A 77 -14.69 -55.79 0.11
N THR A 78 -14.30 -56.79 -0.69
CA THR A 78 -13.94 -56.92 -2.11
C THR A 78 -14.87 -56.27 -3.17
N THR A 79 -14.34 -55.90 -4.36
CA THR A 79 -14.78 -56.29 -5.76
C THR A 79 -14.32 -55.20 -6.78
N THR A 80 -13.24 -55.41 -7.55
CA THR A 80 -13.10 -55.98 -8.92
C THR A 80 -13.43 -55.02 -10.09
N GLU A 81 -12.39 -54.79 -10.90
CA GLU A 81 -12.30 -54.45 -12.35
C GLU A 81 -13.24 -53.44 -13.02
N SER A 82 -12.64 -52.47 -13.73
CA SER A 82 -12.84 -52.31 -15.19
C SER A 82 -11.86 -51.28 -15.76
N LYS A 83 -11.05 -51.69 -16.73
CA LYS A 83 -10.36 -50.79 -17.67
C LYS A 83 -11.37 -50.33 -18.71
N THR A 84 -11.45 -49.03 -18.96
CA THR A 84 -11.95 -48.53 -20.25
C THR A 84 -11.28 -47.21 -20.59
N ASN A 85 -10.56 -47.24 -21.71
CA ASN A 85 -9.88 -46.09 -22.31
C ASN A 85 -10.93 -45.30 -23.10
N GLU A 86 -11.07 -44.00 -22.85
CA GLU A 86 -11.78 -43.11 -23.77
C GLU A 86 -11.16 -41.71 -23.76
N TRP A 87 -11.04 -41.18 -24.97
CA TRP A 87 -10.29 -40.01 -25.38
C TRP A 87 -10.67 -38.74 -24.62
N GLN A 88 -9.78 -38.24 -23.75
CA GLN A 88 -9.92 -36.88 -23.21
C GLN A 88 -9.41 -35.86 -24.23
N THR A 89 -10.36 -35.16 -24.85
CA THR A 89 -10.13 -33.90 -25.53
C THR A 89 -9.62 -32.88 -24.53
N LYS A 90 -8.36 -32.48 -24.71
CA LYS A 90 -7.69 -31.46 -23.91
C LYS A 90 -8.25 -30.08 -24.29
N THR A 91 -9.40 -29.70 -23.73
CA THR A 91 -9.82 -28.30 -23.67
C THR A 91 -8.84 -27.58 -22.75
N SER A 92 -8.10 -26.62 -23.31
CA SER A 92 -7.23 -25.72 -22.57
C SER A 92 -8.08 -24.80 -21.70
N GLU A 93 -8.47 -25.28 -20.52
CA GLU A 93 -8.93 -24.41 -19.45
C GLU A 93 -7.70 -23.74 -18.83
N THR A 94 -7.52 -22.46 -19.15
CA THR A 94 -6.71 -21.56 -18.33
C THR A 94 -7.42 -21.39 -17.01
N THR A 95 -7.22 -22.34 -16.10
CA THR A 95 -7.59 -22.17 -14.69
C THR A 95 -6.70 -21.08 -14.13
N THR A 96 -7.21 -19.85 -14.15
CA THR A 96 -6.66 -18.78 -13.33
C THR A 96 -6.94 -19.24 -11.90
N GLU A 97 -5.94 -19.81 -11.22
CA GLU A 97 -6.02 -20.09 -9.79
C GLU A 97 -6.32 -18.77 -9.08
N THR A 98 -7.59 -18.53 -8.78
CA THR A 98 -8.01 -17.39 -7.98
C THR A 98 -7.54 -17.64 -6.56
N LEU A 99 -6.33 -17.18 -6.25
CA LEU A 99 -5.81 -17.11 -4.89
C LEU A 99 -6.90 -16.56 -3.97
N SER A 100 -7.23 -17.28 -2.91
CA SER A 100 -8.22 -16.84 -1.93
C SER A 100 -7.79 -15.49 -1.34
N GLU A 101 -8.73 -14.63 -0.94
CA GLU A 101 -8.41 -13.31 -0.38
C GLU A 101 -7.50 -13.41 0.87
N ALA A 102 -7.57 -14.52 1.61
CA ALA A 102 -6.66 -14.82 2.72
C ALA A 102 -5.22 -15.06 2.26
N GLN A 103 -5.02 -15.83 1.18
CA GLN A 103 -3.70 -16.07 0.58
C GLN A 103 -3.13 -14.79 -0.04
N LYS A 104 -3.96 -13.99 -0.74
CA LYS A 104 -3.55 -12.66 -1.20
C LYS A 104 -3.11 -11.79 -0.03
N GLN A 105 -3.84 -11.81 1.08
CA GLN A 105 -3.49 -11.03 2.26
C GLN A 105 -2.16 -11.46 2.88
N GLU A 106 -1.90 -12.76 2.99
CA GLU A 106 -0.63 -13.28 3.51
C GLU A 106 0.56 -12.93 2.60
N ASN A 107 0.44 -13.19 1.31
CA ASN A 107 1.47 -12.85 0.32
C ASN A 107 1.72 -11.33 0.29
N PHE A 108 0.65 -10.54 0.36
CA PHE A 108 0.75 -9.09 0.33
C PHE A 108 1.39 -8.51 1.60
N LYS A 109 1.17 -9.15 2.76
CA LYS A 109 1.81 -8.79 4.03
C LYS A 109 3.32 -9.07 4.01
N ASN A 110 3.75 -10.10 3.27
CA ASN A 110 5.16 -10.47 3.13
C ASN A 110 5.96 -9.50 2.25
N TYR A 111 5.31 -8.63 1.46
CA TYR A 111 6.03 -7.56 0.76
C TYR A 111 6.61 -6.54 1.75
N SER A 112 7.91 -6.31 1.66
CA SER A 112 8.57 -5.21 2.34
C SER A 112 7.98 -3.85 1.92
N TYR A 113 8.09 -2.85 2.80
CA TYR A 113 7.62 -1.49 2.52
C TYR A 113 8.21 -0.95 1.19
N PHE A 114 9.51 -1.11 0.98
CA PHE A 114 10.18 -0.68 -0.25
C PHE A 114 9.67 -1.39 -1.50
N ASN A 115 9.36 -2.69 -1.39
CA ASN A 115 8.78 -3.44 -2.51
C ASN A 115 7.37 -2.95 -2.85
N LYS A 116 6.54 -2.62 -1.85
CA LYS A 116 5.22 -2.02 -2.08
C LYS A 116 5.34 -0.67 -2.78
N VAL A 117 6.17 0.23 -2.24
CA VAL A 117 6.43 1.55 -2.84
C VAL A 117 6.92 1.41 -4.28
N LYS A 118 7.93 0.56 -4.51
CA LYS A 118 8.47 0.29 -5.85
C LYS A 118 7.39 -0.24 -6.79
N LEU A 119 6.57 -1.19 -6.36
CA LEU A 119 5.53 -1.78 -7.20
C LEU A 119 4.42 -0.78 -7.54
N ILE A 120 3.99 0.03 -6.58
CA ILE A 120 3.01 1.12 -6.80
C ILE A 120 3.53 2.11 -7.85
N ILE A 121 4.80 2.51 -7.73
CA ILE A 121 5.40 3.52 -8.60
C ILE A 121 5.69 2.96 -9.99
N THR A 122 6.16 1.71 -10.10
CA THR A 122 6.65 1.15 -11.38
C THR A 122 5.61 0.30 -12.11
N LYS A 123 4.75 -0.42 -11.40
CA LYS A 123 3.77 -1.37 -11.95
C LYS A 123 2.43 -1.26 -11.20
N PRO A 124 1.74 -0.11 -11.26
CA PRO A 124 0.53 0.14 -10.50
C PRO A 124 -0.59 -0.87 -10.77
N LYS A 125 -0.74 -1.32 -12.03
CA LYS A 125 -1.73 -2.33 -12.40
C LYS A 125 -1.49 -3.65 -11.68
N GLN A 126 -0.24 -4.14 -11.70
CA GLN A 126 0.14 -5.36 -11.00
C GLN A 126 -0.11 -5.23 -9.50
N PHE A 127 0.27 -4.10 -8.90
CA PHE A 127 0.04 -3.85 -7.47
C PHE A 127 -1.44 -3.94 -7.08
N PHE A 128 -2.33 -3.27 -7.82
CA PHE A 128 -3.77 -3.29 -7.50
C PHE A 128 -4.46 -4.60 -7.90
N ASP A 129 -3.86 -5.41 -8.77
CA ASP A 129 -4.33 -6.76 -9.08
C ASP A 129 -4.02 -7.75 -7.92
N GLU A 130 -2.86 -7.61 -7.29
CA GLU A 130 -2.42 -8.44 -6.16
C GLU A 130 -2.97 -7.98 -4.80
N MET A 131 -3.33 -6.70 -4.68
CA MET A 131 -3.80 -6.11 -3.43
C MET A 131 -5.10 -6.77 -2.94
N PRO A 132 -5.14 -7.29 -1.70
CA PRO A 132 -6.37 -7.82 -1.10
C PRO A 132 -7.42 -6.70 -0.95
N GLN A 133 -8.69 -7.03 -1.20
CA GLN A 133 -9.78 -6.03 -1.12
C GLN A 133 -10.36 -5.92 0.30
N GLU A 134 -10.21 -6.96 1.11
CA GLU A 134 -10.71 -7.06 2.48
C GLU A 134 -9.57 -7.41 3.47
N GLY A 135 -9.88 -7.39 4.77
CA GLY A 135 -8.92 -7.72 5.84
C GLY A 135 -8.55 -6.55 6.76
N GLY A 136 -9.40 -5.52 6.85
CA GLY A 136 -9.27 -4.41 7.79
C GLY A 136 -8.44 -3.22 7.30
N TYR A 137 -8.31 -2.21 8.16
CA TYR A 137 -7.69 -0.91 7.84
C TYR A 137 -6.28 -0.72 8.38
N LYS A 138 -5.82 -1.59 9.29
CA LYS A 138 -4.56 -1.39 10.04
C LYS A 138 -3.36 -1.28 9.11
N GLU A 139 -3.19 -2.24 8.20
CA GLU A 139 -2.06 -2.29 7.27
C GLU A 139 -2.02 -1.10 6.29
N PRO A 140 -3.10 -0.77 5.55
CA PRO A 140 -3.08 0.39 4.65
C PRO A 140 -2.91 1.70 5.42
N LEU A 141 -3.52 1.86 6.59
CA LEU A 141 -3.32 3.07 7.40
C LEU A 141 -1.88 3.21 7.87
N LEU A 142 -1.24 2.13 8.35
CA LEU A 142 0.17 2.18 8.77
C LEU A 142 1.08 2.56 7.60
N PHE A 143 0.84 1.98 6.42
CA PHE A 143 1.58 2.32 5.21
C PHE A 143 1.44 3.81 4.87
N ALA A 144 0.22 4.34 4.91
CA ALA A 144 -0.03 5.75 4.65
C ALA A 144 0.63 6.66 5.70
N THR A 145 0.52 6.33 6.99
CA THR A 145 1.15 7.09 8.07
C THR A 145 2.66 7.19 7.88
N ILE A 146 3.33 6.10 7.48
CA ILE A 146 4.77 6.12 7.16
C ILE A 146 5.05 7.07 5.99
N ASN A 147 4.27 6.99 4.90
CA ASN A 147 4.47 7.87 3.75
C ASN A 147 4.23 9.34 4.08
N TYR A 148 3.16 9.66 4.81
CA TYR A 148 2.89 11.04 5.24
C TYR A 148 4.00 11.56 6.15
N PHE A 149 4.51 10.75 7.07
CA PHE A 149 5.67 11.12 7.88
C PHE A 149 6.90 11.44 7.03
N LEU A 150 7.19 10.64 6.00
CA LEU A 150 8.28 10.91 5.07
C LEU A 150 8.04 12.18 4.26
N ILE A 151 6.80 12.40 3.79
CA ILE A 151 6.40 13.60 3.04
C ILE A 151 6.64 14.86 3.89
N ILE A 152 6.24 14.88 5.16
CA ILE A 152 6.44 16.06 6.01
C ILE A 152 7.92 16.29 6.31
N MET A 153 8.70 15.24 6.59
CA MET A 153 10.15 15.38 6.79
C MET A 153 10.84 15.96 5.57
N LEU A 154 10.46 15.48 4.37
CA LEU A 154 11.00 15.98 3.10
C LEU A 154 10.53 17.40 2.79
N THR A 155 9.27 17.72 3.07
CA THR A 155 8.69 19.06 2.90
C THR A 155 9.39 20.08 3.81
N ILE A 156 9.61 19.73 5.08
CA ILE A 156 10.36 20.57 6.01
C ILE A 156 11.79 20.74 5.50
N GLY A 157 12.46 19.65 5.09
CA GLY A 157 13.82 19.69 4.54
C GLY A 157 13.96 20.62 3.33
N PHE A 158 13.09 20.48 2.32
CA PHE A 158 13.09 21.39 1.16
C PHE A 158 12.65 22.81 1.53
N GLY A 159 11.74 22.95 2.49
CA GLY A 159 11.30 24.22 3.03
C GLY A 159 12.47 25.00 3.63
N PHE A 160 13.32 24.36 4.44
CA PHE A 160 14.54 24.97 4.99
C PHE A 160 15.51 25.45 3.91
N LEU A 161 15.60 24.74 2.79
CA LEU A 161 16.46 25.14 1.67
C LEU A 161 15.90 26.35 0.90
N THR A 162 14.57 26.47 0.82
CA THR A 162 13.90 27.47 -0.02
C THR A 162 13.51 28.73 0.74
N TYR A 163 13.10 28.58 2.01
CA TYR A 163 12.47 29.59 2.85
C TYR A 163 13.22 29.81 4.16
N LYS A 164 14.56 29.72 4.09
CA LYS A 164 15.44 29.75 5.27
C LYS A 164 15.17 30.94 6.18
N GLU A 165 14.97 32.13 5.62
CA GLU A 165 14.72 33.36 6.38
C GLU A 165 13.39 33.31 7.15
N GLN A 166 12.29 32.94 6.49
CA GLN A 166 10.98 32.80 7.13
C GLN A 166 10.95 31.70 8.19
N ILE A 167 11.66 30.59 7.95
CA ILE A 167 11.76 29.51 8.93
C ILE A 167 12.65 29.91 10.11
N THR A 168 13.70 30.70 9.88
CA THR A 168 14.56 31.22 10.96
C THR A 168 13.81 32.24 11.80
N GLU A 169 13.02 33.12 11.19
CA GLU A 169 12.11 34.02 11.92
C GLU A 169 11.04 33.25 12.70
N PHE A 170 10.46 32.20 12.12
CA PHE A 170 9.54 31.30 12.81
C PHE A 170 10.19 30.61 14.00
N ILE A 171 11.41 30.08 13.85
CA ILE A 171 12.17 29.44 14.94
C ILE A 171 12.53 30.46 16.01
N ASN A 172 12.99 31.65 15.64
CA ASN A 172 13.35 32.70 16.61
C ASN A 172 12.11 33.21 17.37
N ALA A 173 10.98 33.36 16.69
CA ALA A 173 9.70 33.68 17.33
C ALA A 173 9.24 32.55 18.28
N PHE A 174 9.54 31.30 17.92
CA PHE A 174 9.28 30.12 18.75
C PHE A 174 10.22 30.05 19.97
N GLU A 175 11.50 30.39 19.82
CA GLU A 175 12.52 30.37 20.88
C GLU A 175 12.35 31.50 21.91
N THR A 176 11.84 32.67 21.50
CA THR A 176 11.66 33.84 22.37
C THR A 176 10.51 33.67 23.38
N SER A 177 9.73 32.61 23.25
CA SER A 177 8.55 32.34 24.07
C SER A 177 8.80 31.25 25.13
N MET A 178 8.33 31.45 26.36
CA MET A 178 8.60 30.59 27.53
C MET A 178 8.36 29.06 27.36
N ILE A 179 9.38 28.29 27.73
CA ILE A 179 9.66 26.85 27.51
C ILE A 179 8.57 25.85 27.96
N ASN A 180 7.69 26.16 28.92
CA ASN A 180 6.76 25.17 29.51
C ASN A 180 5.43 25.00 28.75
N THR A 181 4.97 26.01 28.00
CA THR A 181 3.75 25.91 27.20
C THR A 181 4.00 25.14 25.89
N TYR A 182 5.26 25.10 25.43
CA TYR A 182 5.64 24.53 24.14
C TYR A 182 5.65 23.02 24.08
N ALA A 183 6.05 22.32 25.14
CA ALA A 183 6.01 20.85 25.14
C ALA A 183 4.57 20.34 24.96
N ILE A 184 3.59 21.01 25.58
CA ILE A 184 2.18 20.65 25.48
C ILE A 184 1.64 21.02 24.09
N ILE A 185 1.89 22.24 23.59
CA ILE A 185 1.40 22.68 22.28
C ILE A 185 2.05 21.86 21.14
N SER A 186 3.35 21.61 21.18
CA SER A 186 4.04 20.80 20.17
C SER A 186 3.56 19.34 20.17
N GLY A 187 3.36 18.75 21.35
CA GLY A 187 2.74 17.43 21.47
C GLY A 187 1.33 17.39 20.87
N LEU A 188 0.51 18.41 21.16
CA LEU A 188 -0.84 18.54 20.60
C LEU A 188 -0.83 18.73 19.08
N ILE A 189 0.14 19.44 18.52
CA ILE A 189 0.30 19.59 17.06
C ILE A 189 0.61 18.24 16.42
N ILE A 190 1.56 17.47 16.96
CA ILE A 190 1.92 16.14 16.42
C ILE A 190 0.73 15.19 16.49
N VAL A 191 0.04 15.13 17.63
CA VAL A 191 -1.15 14.28 17.80
C VAL A 191 -2.27 14.74 16.86
N GLY A 192 -2.55 16.04 16.80
CA GLY A 192 -3.54 16.62 15.89
C GLY A 192 -3.25 16.31 14.42
N TRP A 193 -1.98 16.27 14.05
CA TRP A 193 -1.55 15.95 12.69
C TRP A 193 -1.77 14.47 12.32
N ILE A 194 -1.46 13.55 13.24
CA ILE A 194 -1.75 12.12 13.05
C ILE A 194 -3.26 11.89 12.92
N LEU A 195 -4.06 12.53 13.79
CA LEU A 195 -5.51 12.47 13.71
C LEU A 195 -6.04 13.05 12.39
N TYR A 196 -5.47 14.17 11.93
CA TYR A 196 -5.80 14.75 10.64
C TYR A 196 -5.56 13.77 9.48
N ILE A 197 -4.43 13.05 9.45
CA ILE A 197 -4.14 12.05 8.40
C ILE A 197 -5.19 10.94 8.39
N ILE A 198 -5.45 10.34 9.55
CA ILE A 198 -6.41 9.23 9.66
C ILE A 198 -7.79 9.71 9.23
N PHE A 199 -8.21 10.88 9.71
CA PHE A 199 -9.50 11.48 9.37
C PHE A 199 -9.60 11.80 7.87
N ASN A 200 -8.54 12.36 7.28
CA ASN A 200 -8.47 12.67 5.86
C ASN A 200 -8.64 11.42 5.00
N ILE A 201 -7.93 10.33 5.31
CA ILE A 201 -8.03 9.06 4.56
C ILE A 201 -9.44 8.47 4.69
N ILE A 202 -10.01 8.43 5.90
CA ILE A 202 -11.35 7.86 6.13
C ILE A 202 -12.43 8.68 5.42
N ILE A 203 -12.37 10.01 5.52
CA ILE A 203 -13.30 10.92 4.83
C ILE A 203 -13.16 10.78 3.33
N SER A 204 -11.93 10.91 2.81
CA SER A 204 -11.67 10.84 1.37
C SER A 204 -12.13 9.50 0.79
N GLY A 205 -11.85 8.39 1.49
CA GLY A 205 -12.32 7.06 1.10
C GLY A 205 -13.83 6.92 1.16
N THR A 206 -14.48 7.52 2.16
CA THR A 206 -15.94 7.51 2.28
C THR A 206 -16.60 8.33 1.16
N ILE A 207 -16.11 9.53 0.90
CA ILE A 207 -16.61 10.40 -0.17
C ILE A 207 -16.44 9.70 -1.52
N THR A 208 -15.23 9.24 -1.83
CA THR A 208 -14.92 8.58 -3.10
C THR A 208 -15.78 7.33 -3.31
N GLN A 209 -15.98 6.53 -2.26
CA GLN A 209 -16.88 5.37 -2.28
C GLN A 209 -18.34 5.77 -2.60
N ILE A 210 -18.84 6.88 -2.03
CA ILE A 210 -20.20 7.37 -2.31
C ILE A 210 -20.32 7.73 -3.80
N PHE A 211 -19.34 8.47 -4.33
CA PHE A 211 -19.31 8.80 -5.75
C PHE A 211 -19.26 7.55 -6.63
N PHE A 212 -18.42 6.56 -6.34
CA PHE A 212 -18.42 5.32 -7.12
C PHE A 212 -19.74 4.55 -7.01
N LYS A 213 -20.42 4.56 -5.86
CA LYS A 213 -21.76 3.97 -5.72
C LYS A 213 -22.81 4.68 -6.58
N LEU A 214 -22.78 6.01 -6.68
CA LEU A 214 -23.67 6.78 -7.56
C LEU A 214 -23.50 6.37 -9.03
N PHE A 215 -22.27 6.00 -9.41
CA PHE A 215 -21.95 5.49 -10.73
C PHE A 215 -22.04 3.96 -10.81
N LYS A 216 -22.72 3.25 -9.90
CA LYS A 216 -22.84 1.77 -9.93
C LYS A 216 -21.51 1.01 -9.88
N GLY A 217 -20.50 1.51 -9.19
CA GLY A 217 -19.27 0.80 -8.86
C GLY A 217 -19.49 -0.20 -7.71
N LYS A 218 -18.85 -1.36 -7.77
CA LYS A 218 -19.08 -2.49 -6.83
C LYS A 218 -18.12 -2.56 -5.64
N GLY A 219 -17.01 -1.82 -5.70
CA GLY A 219 -15.94 -1.89 -4.70
C GLY A 219 -16.40 -1.54 -3.29
N SER A 220 -15.74 -2.12 -2.30
CA SER A 220 -16.01 -1.89 -0.88
C SER A 220 -15.31 -0.63 -0.36
N ARG A 221 -15.81 -0.09 0.78
CA ARG A 221 -15.14 1.04 1.45
C ARG A 221 -13.72 0.66 1.88
N GLN A 222 -13.50 -0.59 2.29
CA GLN A 222 -12.17 -1.10 2.66
C GLN A 222 -11.20 -1.02 1.49
N ALA A 223 -11.63 -1.49 0.31
CA ALA A 223 -10.84 -1.41 -0.91
C ALA A 223 -10.52 0.04 -1.29
N THR A 224 -11.49 0.96 -1.17
CA THR A 224 -11.29 2.39 -1.50
C THR A 224 -10.27 3.05 -0.57
N ILE A 225 -10.39 2.81 0.74
CA ILE A 225 -9.43 3.32 1.73
C ILE A 225 -8.03 2.76 1.45
N ARG A 226 -7.92 1.47 1.08
CA ARG A 226 -6.65 0.85 0.66
C ARG A 226 -6.03 1.57 -0.52
N VAL A 227 -6.79 1.85 -1.58
CA VAL A 227 -6.29 2.59 -2.75
C VAL A 227 -5.72 3.94 -2.34
N ILE A 228 -6.46 4.72 -1.54
CA ILE A 228 -6.01 6.04 -1.07
C ILE A 228 -4.76 5.94 -0.20
N SER A 229 -4.74 4.97 0.73
CA SER A 229 -3.60 4.70 1.58
C SER A 229 -2.35 4.35 0.78
N TYR A 230 -2.44 3.50 -0.24
CA TYR A 230 -1.28 3.12 -1.04
C TYR A 230 -0.85 4.22 -2.03
N LEU A 231 -1.78 5.03 -2.54
CA LEU A 231 -1.48 6.19 -3.36
C LEU A 231 -0.57 7.22 -2.67
N SER A 232 -0.59 7.28 -1.33
CA SER A 232 0.29 8.17 -0.56
C SER A 232 1.79 7.95 -0.87
N ALA A 233 2.21 6.78 -1.34
CA ALA A 233 3.59 6.52 -1.76
C ALA A 233 4.05 7.43 -2.90
N ILE A 234 3.14 7.79 -3.82
CA ILE A 234 3.43 8.70 -4.93
C ILE A 234 3.63 10.14 -4.42
N GLY A 235 2.98 10.48 -3.29
CA GLY A 235 3.13 11.77 -2.63
C GLY A 235 4.58 12.06 -2.19
N ILE A 236 5.36 11.03 -1.84
CA ILE A 236 6.78 11.18 -1.51
C ILE A 236 7.54 11.78 -2.70
N LEU A 237 7.33 11.23 -3.90
CA LEU A 237 7.94 11.72 -5.13
C LEU A 237 7.41 13.11 -5.51
N ALA A 238 6.12 13.37 -5.24
CA ALA A 238 5.48 14.64 -5.56
C ALA A 238 6.01 15.82 -4.72
N THR A 239 6.69 15.53 -3.60
CA THR A 239 7.26 16.55 -2.69
C THR A 239 8.51 17.21 -3.27
N VAL A 240 9.15 16.61 -4.28
CA VAL A 240 10.36 17.17 -4.91
C VAL A 240 10.01 18.44 -5.69
N PRO A 241 10.61 19.60 -5.35
CA PRO A 241 10.43 20.85 -6.09
C PRO A 241 10.80 20.64 -7.57
N VAL A 242 10.07 21.27 -8.50
CA VAL A 242 10.18 21.12 -9.97
C VAL A 242 9.41 19.94 -10.58
N ILE A 243 9.64 18.70 -10.14
CA ILE A 243 8.98 17.52 -10.75
C ILE A 243 7.63 17.18 -10.12
N GLY A 244 7.30 17.77 -8.96
CA GLY A 244 6.10 17.45 -8.20
C GLY A 244 4.81 17.53 -9.00
N SER A 245 4.66 18.52 -9.88
CA SER A 245 3.48 18.70 -10.74
C SER A 245 3.29 17.56 -11.74
N ILE A 246 4.38 17.08 -12.34
CA ILE A 246 4.36 15.95 -13.29
C ILE A 246 4.01 14.66 -12.54
N ILE A 247 4.60 14.47 -11.36
CA ILE A 247 4.28 13.32 -10.50
C ILE A 247 2.83 13.39 -10.00
N GLY A 248 2.27 14.57 -9.79
CA GLY A 248 0.85 14.76 -9.47
C GLY A 248 -0.06 14.20 -10.57
N LEU A 249 0.25 14.44 -11.84
CA LEU A 249 -0.48 13.85 -12.96
C LEU A 249 -0.34 12.32 -12.99
N TYR A 250 0.86 11.80 -12.70
CA TYR A 250 1.06 10.36 -12.56
C TYR A 250 0.24 9.77 -11.41
N ALA A 251 0.11 10.48 -10.28
CA ALA A 251 -0.72 10.05 -9.15
C ALA A 251 -2.19 9.89 -9.55
N VAL A 252 -2.72 10.78 -10.40
CA VAL A 252 -4.07 10.66 -10.96
C VAL A 252 -4.19 9.40 -11.81
N TYR A 253 -3.22 9.12 -12.67
CA TYR A 253 -3.20 7.88 -13.47
C TYR A 253 -3.21 6.63 -12.59
N VAL A 254 -2.36 6.55 -11.57
CA VAL A 254 -2.31 5.40 -10.66
C VAL A 254 -3.62 5.28 -9.87
N ALA A 255 -4.23 6.40 -9.47
CA ALA A 255 -5.51 6.41 -8.78
C ALA A 255 -6.63 5.86 -9.67
N LEU A 256 -6.66 6.25 -10.95
CA LEU A 256 -7.61 5.73 -11.92
C LEU A 256 -7.51 4.21 -12.10
N ILE A 257 -6.29 3.66 -12.15
CA ILE A 257 -6.08 2.22 -12.20
C ILE A 257 -6.62 1.56 -10.94
N GLY A 258 -6.24 2.07 -9.76
CA GLY A 258 -6.68 1.53 -8.48
C GLY A 258 -8.20 1.51 -8.37
N TYR A 259 -8.85 2.65 -8.62
CA TYR A 259 -10.31 2.77 -8.54
C TYR A 259 -11.04 1.95 -9.61
N SER A 260 -10.55 1.94 -10.85
CA SER A 260 -11.12 1.12 -11.94
C SER A 260 -11.11 -0.36 -11.55
N LYS A 261 -10.00 -0.82 -10.96
CA LYS A 261 -9.84 -2.21 -10.51
C LYS A 261 -10.78 -2.54 -9.35
N ILE A 262 -10.75 -1.76 -8.26
CA ILE A 262 -11.53 -2.11 -7.06
C ILE A 262 -13.04 -1.93 -7.25
N HIS A 263 -13.46 -0.99 -8.10
CA HIS A 263 -14.89 -0.73 -8.33
C HIS A 263 -15.46 -1.51 -9.52
N GLU A 264 -14.66 -2.33 -10.20
CA GLU A 264 -15.02 -3.06 -11.42
C GLU A 264 -15.67 -2.15 -12.47
N VAL A 265 -15.07 -0.98 -12.69
CA VAL A 265 -15.55 0.00 -13.67
C VAL A 265 -14.48 0.25 -14.72
N SER A 266 -14.88 0.62 -15.93
CA SER A 266 -13.92 1.05 -16.94
C SER A 266 -13.15 2.30 -16.48
N ILE A 267 -11.93 2.46 -16.97
CA ILE A 267 -11.10 3.65 -16.67
C ILE A 267 -11.82 4.94 -17.07
N ALA A 268 -12.51 4.97 -18.22
CA ALA A 268 -13.30 6.10 -18.66
C ALA A 268 -14.39 6.50 -17.65
N LYS A 269 -15.04 5.49 -17.04
CA LYS A 269 -16.04 5.71 -16.00
C LYS A 269 -15.41 6.20 -14.70
N ALA A 270 -14.25 5.68 -14.31
CA ALA A 270 -13.49 6.20 -13.17
C ALA A 270 -13.06 7.67 -13.37
N ILE A 271 -12.64 8.03 -14.59
CA ILE A 271 -12.36 9.43 -14.96
C ILE A 271 -13.61 10.30 -14.76
N GLY A 272 -14.77 9.88 -15.29
CA GLY A 272 -16.02 10.61 -15.12
C GLY A 272 -16.40 10.82 -13.65
N VAL A 273 -16.22 9.79 -12.82
CA VAL A 273 -16.44 9.88 -11.36
C VAL A 273 -15.53 10.92 -10.72
N LEU A 274 -14.22 10.90 -11.01
CA LEU A 274 -13.27 11.85 -10.44
C LEU A 274 -13.53 13.28 -10.91
N ILE A 275 -13.89 13.49 -12.18
CA ILE A 275 -14.25 14.81 -12.70
C ILE A 275 -15.48 15.35 -11.97
N VAL A 276 -16.52 14.53 -11.79
CA VAL A 276 -17.73 14.92 -11.06
C VAL A 276 -17.41 15.23 -9.60
N GLN A 277 -16.55 14.44 -8.96
CA GLN A 277 -16.09 14.69 -7.60
C GLN A 277 -15.37 16.05 -7.49
N ILE A 278 -14.48 16.38 -8.43
CA ILE A 278 -13.78 17.67 -8.48
C ILE A 278 -14.78 18.82 -8.67
N ILE A 279 -15.73 18.70 -9.59
CA ILE A 279 -16.75 19.74 -9.86
C ILE A 279 -17.60 19.99 -8.61
N VAL A 280 -18.06 18.93 -7.93
CA VAL A 280 -18.86 19.08 -6.70
C VAL A 280 -18.07 19.77 -5.60
N ILE A 281 -16.81 19.37 -5.39
CA ILE A 281 -15.93 20.02 -4.40
C ILE A 281 -15.72 21.51 -4.76
N LEU A 282 -15.51 21.82 -6.03
CA LEU A 282 -15.34 23.20 -6.51
C LEU A 282 -16.59 24.05 -6.27
N ILE A 283 -17.79 23.52 -6.53
CA ILE A 283 -19.06 24.21 -6.27
C ILE A 283 -19.23 24.48 -4.77
N ILE A 284 -18.97 23.48 -3.91
CA ILE A 284 -19.05 23.64 -2.45
C ILE A 284 -18.07 24.71 -1.98
N PHE A 285 -16.84 24.72 -2.49
CA PHE A 285 -15.83 25.71 -2.17
C PHE A 285 -16.27 27.13 -2.55
N ILE A 286 -16.84 27.32 -3.75
CA ILE A 286 -17.36 28.62 -4.20
C ILE A 286 -18.50 29.08 -3.28
N ILE A 287 -19.44 28.20 -2.92
CA ILE A 287 -20.55 28.53 -2.00
C ILE A 287 -20.01 28.99 -0.65
N ILE A 288 -19.04 28.27 -0.08
CA ILE A 288 -18.41 28.65 1.20
C ILE A 288 -17.76 30.03 1.08
N MET A 289 -17.03 30.30 0.00
CA MET A 289 -16.41 31.61 -0.23
C MET A 289 -17.43 32.74 -0.33
N VAL A 290 -18.57 32.52 -0.99
CA VAL A 290 -19.66 33.50 -1.06
C VAL A 290 -20.24 33.77 0.33
N ILE A 291 -20.46 32.73 1.13
CA ILE A 291 -20.97 32.86 2.50
C ILE A 291 -19.99 33.66 3.36
N ILE A 292 -18.70 33.34 3.30
CA ILE A 292 -17.65 34.08 4.04
C ILE A 292 -17.61 35.54 3.61
N ALA A 293 -17.66 35.81 2.30
CA ALA A 293 -17.68 37.17 1.77
C ALA A 293 -18.92 37.96 2.24
N TYR A 294 -20.08 37.31 2.29
CA TYR A 294 -21.31 37.92 2.81
C TYR A 294 -21.20 38.27 4.30
N ILE A 295 -20.71 37.33 5.12
CA ILE A 295 -20.50 37.56 6.56
C ILE A 295 -19.48 38.68 6.79
N ALA A 296 -18.39 38.70 6.02
CA ALA A 296 -17.39 39.75 6.11
C ALA A 296 -17.96 41.12 5.71
N TYR A 297 -18.76 41.17 4.64
CA TYR A 297 -19.43 42.39 4.20
C TYR A 297 -20.37 42.93 5.28
N ASP A 298 -21.22 42.08 5.87
CA ASP A 298 -22.13 42.47 6.96
C ASP A 298 -21.36 42.98 8.19
N TRP A 299 -20.30 42.27 8.59
CA TRP A 299 -19.45 42.70 9.70
C TRP A 299 -18.80 44.07 9.47
N ILE A 300 -18.31 44.34 8.26
CA ILE A 300 -17.72 45.64 7.89
C ILE A 300 -18.77 46.74 7.97
N GLN A 301 -19.96 46.53 7.38
CA GLN A 301 -21.03 47.53 7.41
C GLN A 301 -21.47 47.85 8.84
N ASN A 302 -21.66 46.83 9.67
CA ASN A 302 -22.03 47.02 11.07
C ASN A 302 -20.95 47.76 11.87
N SER A 303 -19.67 47.45 11.63
CA SER A 303 -18.54 48.14 12.25
C SER A 303 -18.43 49.61 11.82
N MET A 304 -18.63 49.90 10.53
CA MET A 304 -18.64 51.26 10.00
C MET A 304 -19.80 52.08 10.56
N ASN A 305 -21.00 51.51 10.62
CA ASN A 305 -22.18 52.18 11.19
C ASN A 305 -21.98 52.49 12.68
N ALA A 306 -21.38 51.58 13.45
CA ALA A 306 -21.04 51.82 14.85
C ALA A 306 -20.02 52.96 15.01
N PHE A 307 -19.01 53.01 14.14
CA PHE A 307 -18.00 54.09 14.15
C PHE A 307 -18.58 55.46 13.79
N MET A 308 -19.45 55.52 12.77
CA MET A 308 -20.08 56.80 12.34
C MET A 308 -21.09 57.34 13.35
N ASN A 309 -21.68 56.47 14.18
CA ASN A 309 -22.66 56.87 15.20
C ASN A 309 -22.03 57.15 16.58
N VAL A 310 -20.69 57.20 16.70
CA VAL A 310 -20.04 57.65 17.94
C VAL A 310 -20.30 59.15 18.10
N PRO A 311 -21.04 59.59 19.15
CA PRO A 311 -21.32 61.01 19.33
C PRO A 311 -20.01 61.79 19.53
N SER A 312 -19.86 62.90 18.80
CA SER A 312 -18.75 63.83 18.99
C SER A 312 -18.78 64.35 20.43
N TYR A 313 -17.76 64.02 21.23
CA TYR A 313 -17.63 64.53 22.58
C TYR A 313 -17.56 66.07 22.53
N PRO A 314 -18.41 66.79 23.31
CA PRO A 314 -18.48 68.25 23.32
C PRO A 314 -17.27 68.92 23.96
#